data_AF-A0A921BNH3-F1
#
_entry.id   AF-A0A921BNH3-F1
#
_cell.length_a   1.000
_cell.length_b   1.000
_cell.length_c   1.000
_cell.angle_alpha   90.00
_cell.angle_beta   90.00
_cell.angle_gamma   90.00
#
_symmetry.space_group_name_H-M   'P 1'
#
loop_
_entity.id
_entity.type
_entity.pdbx_description
1 polymer ?
#
loop_
_entity_poly.entity_id
_entity_poly.type
_entity_poly.pdbx_seq_one_letter_code
_entity_poly.pdbx_strand_id
1 'polypeptide(L)' 'MIVTEIENDSAAAEKTISLGDIVTRINSTQVDSVKSFKAALEGVDLKKGVIVHLNSKGSQRFEVLKQYE' A
#
# COMPACT_ATOMS: atom_id res chain seq x y z
N MET A 1 -5.40 8.51 -1.04
CA MET A 1 -6.44 7.49 -0.77
C MET A 1 -6.35 7.05 0.68
N ILE A 2 -7.46 6.88 1.41
CA ILE A 2 -7.43 6.51 2.84
C ILE A 2 -7.65 5.00 2.99
N VAL A 3 -6.91 4.35 3.88
CA VAL A 3 -7.11 2.95 4.27
C VAL A 3 -8.32 2.87 5.18
N THR A 4 -9.41 2.28 4.69
CA THR A 4 -10.66 2.12 5.43
C THR A 4 -10.85 0.72 5.99
N GLU A 5 -10.15 -0.27 5.44
CA GLU A 5 -10.22 -1.66 5.85
C GLU A 5 -8.89 -2.36 5.56
N ILE A 6 -8.56 -3.37 6.37
CA ILE A 6 -7.39 -4.23 6.20
C ILE A 6 -7.86 -5.67 6.40
N GLU A 7 -7.63 -6.53 5.41
CA GLU A 7 -7.91 -7.95 5.52
C GLU A 7 -6.84 -8.63 6.36
N ASN A 8 -7.25 -9.40 7.37
CA ASN A 8 -6.35 -10.02 8.36
C ASN A 8 -5.32 -11.00 7.75
N ASP A 9 -5.61 -11.58 6.58
CA ASP A 9 -4.73 -12.52 5.88
C ASP A 9 -3.90 -11.84 4.76
N SER A 10 -3.92 -10.50 4.71
CA SER A 10 -3.20 -9.75 3.68
C SER A 10 -1.79 -9.37 4.12
N ALA A 11 -0.90 -9.17 3.14
CA ALA A 11 0.42 -8.60 3.40
C ALA A 11 0.37 -7.25 4.14
N ALA A 12 -0.75 -6.52 4.07
CA ALA A 12 -0.95 -5.28 4.80
C ALA A 12 -1.22 -5.49 6.29
N ALA A 13 -1.89 -6.58 6.68
CA ALA A 13 -2.14 -6.93 8.08
C ALA A 13 -0.88 -7.41 8.82
N GLU A 14 0.03 -8.07 8.10
CA GLU A 14 1.34 -8.44 8.64
C GLU A 14 2.30 -7.25 8.81
N LYS A 15 1.89 -6.07 8.34
CA LYS A 15 2.69 -4.85 8.31
C LYS A 15 2.12 -3.80 9.26
N THR A 16 2.87 -2.73 9.48
CA THR A 16 2.46 -1.64 10.40
C THR A 16 1.50 -0.67 9.69
N ILE A 17 0.56 -1.21 8.90
CA ILE A 17 -0.47 -0.43 8.22
C ILE A 17 -1.68 -0.38 9.14
N SER A 18 -2.21 0.82 9.36
CA SER A 18 -3.37 1.05 10.21
C SER A 18 -4.51 1.69 9.43
N LEU A 19 -5.73 1.45 9.91
CA LEU A 19 -6.90 2.17 9.43
C LEU A 19 -6.71 3.68 9.62
N GLY A 20 -7.01 4.45 8.58
CA GLY A 20 -6.79 5.89 8.53
C GLY A 20 -5.44 6.31 7.95
N ASP A 21 -4.52 5.38 7.65
CA ASP A 21 -3.32 5.72 6.87
C ASP A 21 -3.69 6.18 5.46
N ILE A 22 -2.91 7.11 4.92
CA ILE A 22 -3.15 7.65 3.57
C ILE A 22 -2.14 7.06 2.60
N VAL A 23 -2.58 6.21 1.68
CA VAL A 23 -1.75 5.78 0.56
C VAL A 23 -1.57 6.96 -0.39
N THR A 24 -0.30 7.29 -0.66
CA THR A 24 0.10 8.39 -1.56
C THR A 24 0.86 7.88 -2.78
N ARG A 25 1.53 6.73 -2.67
CA ARG A 25 2.33 6.14 -3.76
C ARG A 25 2.40 4.63 -3.62
N ILE A 26 2.46 3.94 -4.75
CA ILE A 26 2.87 2.54 -4.83
C ILE A 26 4.07 2.48 -5.75
N ASN A 27 5.20 1.98 -5.24
CA ASN A 27 6.46 1.89 -5.95
C ASN A 27 6.83 3.30 -6.49
N SER A 28 7.09 3.44 -7.79
CA SER A 28 7.32 4.74 -8.43
C SER A 28 6.05 5.49 -8.85
N THR A 29 4.86 4.89 -8.70
CA THR A 29 3.60 5.42 -9.23
C THR A 29 2.80 6.18 -8.18
N GLN A 30 2.45 7.44 -8.47
CA GLN A 30 1.61 8.25 -7.59
C GLN A 30 0.17 7.74 -7.57
N VAL A 31 -0.41 7.66 -6.36
CA VAL A 31 -1.76 7.16 -6.14
C VAL A 31 -2.59 8.21 -5.44
N ASP A 32 -3.41 8.89 -6.23
CA ASP A 32 -4.41 9.87 -5.77
C ASP A 32 -5.81 9.27 -5.65
N SER A 33 -6.12 8.24 -6.46
CA SER A 33 -7.43 7.63 -6.57
C SER A 33 -7.38 6.10 -6.59
N VAL A 34 -8.53 5.46 -6.36
CA VAL A 34 -8.66 3.99 -6.41
C VAL A 34 -8.29 3.45 -7.79
N LYS A 35 -8.56 4.21 -8.86
CA LYS A 35 -8.18 3.83 -10.22
C LYS A 35 -6.66 3.81 -10.39
N SER A 36 -5.98 4.87 -9.93
CA SER A 36 -4.51 4.94 -9.93
C SER A 36 -3.89 3.82 -9.08
N PHE A 37 -4.53 3.46 -7.96
CA PHE A 37 -4.09 2.37 -7.08
C PHE A 37 -4.14 1.01 -7.81
N LYS A 38 -5.28 0.68 -8.43
CA LYS A 38 -5.43 -0.57 -9.20
C LYS A 38 -4.45 -0.63 -10.37
N ALA A 39 -4.34 0.46 -11.13
CA ALA A 39 -3.40 0.53 -12.25
C ALA A 39 -1.94 0.41 -11.78
N ALA A 40 -1.60 0.98 -10.63
CA ALA A 40 -0.28 0.82 -10.05
C ALA A 40 -0.01 -0.64 -9.70
N LEU A 41 -0.97 -1.34 -9.06
CA LEU A 41 -0.87 -2.76 -8.70
C LEU A 41 -0.78 -3.70 -9.90
N GLU A 42 -1.53 -3.45 -10.98
CA GLU A 42 -1.47 -4.26 -12.20
C GLU A 42 -0.06 -4.30 -12.82
N GLY A 43 0.73 -3.26 -12.61
CA GLY A 43 2.11 -3.17 -13.09
C GLY A 43 3.17 -3.69 -12.11
N VAL A 44 2.80 -4.13 -10.90
CA VAL A 44 3.77 -4.59 -9.89
C VAL A 44 3.69 -6.09 -9.68
N ASP A 45 4.87 -6.69 -9.57
CA ASP A 45 5.02 -8.09 -9.24
C ASP A 45 5.01 -8.28 -7.72
N LEU A 46 3.89 -8.77 -7.19
CA LEU A 46 3.70 -9.03 -5.76
C LEU A 46 4.76 -10.00 -5.19
N LYS A 47 5.33 -10.87 -6.03
CA LYS A 47 6.39 -11.81 -5.62
C LYS A 47 7.73 -11.10 -5.40
N LYS A 48 8.00 -10.02 -6.14
CA LYS A 48 9.20 -9.18 -5.94
C LYS A 48 9.07 -8.27 -4.71
N GLY A 49 7.85 -8.05 -4.25
CA GLY A 49 7.53 -7.12 -3.18
C GLY A 49 7.17 -5.74 -3.73
N VAL A 50 6.11 -5.17 -3.17
CA VAL A 50 5.51 -3.90 -3.54
C VAL A 50 5.79 -2.91 -2.43
N ILE A 51 6.42 -1.78 -2.75
CA ILE A 51 6.63 -0.70 -1.79
C ILE A 51 5.38 0.18 -1.78
N VAL A 52 4.75 0.35 -0.62
CA VAL A 52 3.59 1.23 -0.46
C VAL A 52 3.99 2.40 0.42
N HIS A 53 3.87 3.61 -0.13
CA HIS A 53 4.09 4.83 0.64
C HIS A 53 2.79 5.28 1.28
N LEU A 54 2.87 5.44 2.59
CA LEU A 54 1.78 5.79 3.47
C LEU A 54 2.11 7.12 4.14
N ASN A 55 1.09 7.93 4.39
CA ASN A 55 1.19 9.08 5.26
C ASN A 55 0.33 8.82 6.48
N SER A 56 0.99 8.63 7.61
CA SER A 56 0.38 8.39 8.90
C SER A 56 0.45 9.67 9.73
N LYS A 57 -0.68 10.34 9.93
CA LYS A 57 -0.79 11.54 10.77
C LYS A 57 0.23 12.65 10.43
N GLY A 58 0.53 12.85 9.15
CA GLY A 58 1.49 13.84 8.67
C GLY A 58 2.94 13.34 8.58
N SER A 59 3.22 12.13 9.04
CA SER A 59 4.53 11.48 8.88
C SER A 59 4.51 10.53 7.68
N GLN A 60 5.43 10.75 6.75
CA GLN A 60 5.58 9.88 5.60
C GLN A 60 6.33 8.60 5.99
N ARG A 61 5.74 7.45 5.64
CA ARG A 61 6.27 6.11 5.87
C ARG A 61 6.20 5.30 4.58
N PHE A 62 6.95 4.21 4.54
CA PHE A 62 6.86 3.24 3.46
C PHE A 62 6.90 1.84 4.06
N GLU A 63 6.03 0.96 3.57
CA GLU A 63 5.99 -0.44 3.95
C GLU A 63 6.19 -1.29 2.71
N VAL A 64 6.98 -2.36 2.84
CA VAL A 64 7.18 -3.32 1.75
C VAL A 64 6.21 -4.47 1.96
N LEU A 65 5.20 -4.55 1.10
CA LEU A 65 4.24 -5.64 1.04
C LEU A 65 4.80 -6.72 0.12
N LYS A 66 5.11 -7.89 0.64
CA LYS A 66 5.56 -9.02 -0.18
C LYS A 66 4.69 -10.21 0.15
N GLN A 67 4.06 -10.76 -0.89
CA GLN A 67 3.27 -11.98 -0.75
C GLN A 67 4.25 -13.16 -0.84
N TYR A 68 4.40 -13.89 0.26
CA TYR A 68 5.08 -15.18 0.26
C TYR A 68 4.03 -16.24 -0.04
N GLU A 69 4.17 -16.93 -1.18
CA GLU A 69 3.43 -18.17 -1.47
C GLU A 69 3.92 -19.32 -0.58
#